data_AF-K1L2R0-F1
#
_entry.id   AF-K1L2R0-F1
#
_cell.length_a   1.000
_cell.length_b   1.000
_cell.length_c   1.000
_cell.angle_alpha   90.00
_cell.angle_beta   90.00
_cell.angle_gamma   90.00
#
_symmetry.space_group_name_H-M   'P 1'
#
loop_
_entity.id
_entity.type
_entity.pdbx_description
1 polymer ?
#
loop_
_entity_poly.entity_id
_entity_poly.type
_entity_poly.pdbx_seq_one_letter_code
_entity_poly.pdbx_strand_id
1 'polypeptide(L)'
;MKLDPGKLWKYREKSFVIFRLSAFSRNLRKEINKSQKIYFYDLGIRNAIIRNFSPLDVRLDVGGLWENFCISIWLKYNHNNRRFVNT
;
A
#
# COMPACT_ATOMS: atom_id res chain seq x y z
N MET A 1 18.22 -18.79 -27.88
CA MET A 1 17.15 -17.94 -27.30
C MET A 1 17.69 -17.31 -26.01
N LYS A 2 18.29 -16.11 -26.09
CA LYS A 2 18.89 -15.44 -24.93
C LYS A 2 17.82 -14.60 -24.23
N LEU A 3 17.58 -14.85 -22.95
CA LEU A 3 16.64 -14.07 -22.12
C LEU A 3 17.34 -12.77 -21.68
N ASP A 4 16.76 -11.61 -22.00
CA ASP A 4 17.27 -10.31 -21.56
C ASP A 4 17.13 -10.14 -20.03
N PRO A 5 18.22 -9.83 -19.30
CA PRO A 5 18.18 -9.65 -17.84
C PRO A 5 17.29 -8.46 -17.40
N GLY A 6 17.03 -7.51 -18.31
CA GLY A 6 16.10 -6.40 -18.12
C GLY A 6 14.61 -6.79 -18.18
N LYS A 7 14.26 -8.05 -18.46
CA LYS A 7 12.85 -8.50 -18.45
C LYS A 7 12.47 -9.18 -17.13
N LEU A 8 13.44 -9.64 -16.36
CA LEU A 8 13.26 -10.41 -15.13
C LEU A 8 12.77 -9.58 -13.93
N TRP A 9 13.15 -8.30 -13.83
CA TRP A 9 12.74 -7.45 -12.72
C TRP A 9 11.24 -7.15 -12.72
N LYS A 10 10.62 -6.96 -13.91
CA LYS A 10 9.18 -6.68 -14.06
C LYS A 10 8.27 -7.77 -13.51
N TYR A 11 8.75 -9.00 -13.44
CA TYR A 11 7.96 -10.12 -12.95
C TYR A 11 8.04 -10.31 -11.43
N ARG A 12 9.10 -9.82 -10.77
CA ARG A 12 9.26 -9.98 -9.31
C ARG A 12 8.45 -8.98 -8.49
N GLU A 13 8.02 -7.87 -9.08
CA GLU A 13 7.23 -6.82 -8.41
C GLU A 13 5.74 -7.17 -8.25
N LYS A 14 5.28 -8.26 -8.87
CA LYS A 14 3.89 -8.73 -8.85
C LYS A 14 3.52 -9.56 -7.61
N SER A 15 4.07 -9.24 -6.44
CA SER A 15 3.51 -9.75 -5.19
C SER A 15 2.40 -8.79 -4.77
N PHE A 16 1.19 -9.04 -5.29
CA PHE A 16 -0.02 -8.19 -5.30
C PHE A 16 -0.65 -7.90 -3.92
N VAL A 17 0.14 -7.67 -2.87
CA VAL A 17 -0.37 -7.56 -1.50
C VAL A 17 -0.24 -6.14 -0.93
N ILE A 18 0.68 -5.34 -1.45
CA ILE A 18 0.95 -3.98 -0.97
C ILE A 18 0.75 -2.94 -2.07
N PHE A 19 0.31 -1.75 -1.68
CA PHE A 19 0.22 -0.58 -2.55
C PHE A 19 0.89 0.63 -1.90
N ARG A 20 1.38 1.54 -2.75
CA ARG A 20 2.03 2.79 -2.34
C ARG A 20 1.04 3.93 -2.48
N LEU A 21 0.87 4.70 -1.41
CA LEU A 21 0.13 5.96 -1.46
C LEU A 21 1.14 7.11 -1.56
N SER A 22 1.13 7.80 -2.70
CA SER A 22 1.89 9.03 -2.88
C SER A 22 1.34 10.12 -1.96
N ALA A 23 2.24 10.90 -1.36
CA ALA A 23 1.79 12.11 -0.69
C ALA A 23 1.31 13.12 -1.74
N PHE A 24 0.09 13.63 -1.54
CA PHE A 24 -0.53 14.60 -2.46
C PHE A 24 0.40 15.80 -2.71
N SER A 25 0.78 16.06 -3.97
CA SER A 25 1.64 17.18 -4.35
C SER A 25 1.06 18.08 -5.42
N ARG A 26 1.03 19.38 -5.12
CA ARG A 26 0.67 20.44 -6.08
C ARG A 26 1.89 21.14 -6.71
N ASN A 27 3.10 20.90 -6.20
CA ASN A 27 4.34 21.56 -6.64
C ASN A 27 5.43 20.50 -6.93
N LEU A 28 5.88 20.38 -8.18
CA LEU A 28 6.93 19.43 -8.60
C LEU A 28 8.25 19.61 -7.82
N ARG A 29 8.63 20.84 -7.48
CA ARG A 29 9.89 21.13 -6.76
C ARG A 29 9.94 20.60 -5.32
N LYS A 30 8.77 20.30 -4.73
CA LYS A 30 8.64 19.69 -3.39
C LYS A 30 8.39 18.19 -3.43
N GLU A 31 8.30 17.60 -4.63
CA GLU A 31 7.95 16.19 -4.83
C GLU A 31 9.08 15.25 -4.39
N ILE A 32 10.34 15.68 -4.51
CA ILE A 32 11.53 14.91 -4.11
C ILE A 32 11.57 14.62 -2.60
N ASN A 33 10.92 15.45 -1.77
CA ASN A 33 10.89 15.28 -0.30
C ASN A 33 9.63 14.57 0.22
N LYS A 34 8.80 14.00 -0.65
CA LYS A 34 7.53 13.41 -0.22
C LYS A 34 7.66 11.96 0.20
N SER A 35 7.48 11.73 1.50
CA SER A 35 7.32 10.41 2.10
C SER A 35 6.19 9.65 1.40
N GLN A 36 6.51 8.47 0.86
CA GLN A 36 5.51 7.54 0.34
C GLN A 36 5.16 6.54 1.42
N LYS A 37 3.87 6.46 1.76
CA LYS A 37 3.39 5.48 2.71
C LYS A 37 3.02 4.19 1.98
N ILE A 38 3.38 3.05 2.58
CA ILE A 38 3.10 1.72 2.03
C ILE A 38 1.99 1.09 2.87
N TYR A 39 0.97 0.58 2.21
CA TYR A 39 -0.19 -0.06 2.83
C TYR A 39 -0.42 -1.45 2.25
N PHE A 40 -1.10 -2.29 3.01
CA PHE A 40 -1.54 -3.62 2.63
C PHE A 40 -2.99 -3.59 2.12
N TYR A 41 -3.27 -4.34 1.05
CA TYR A 41 -4.65 -4.59 0.60
C TYR A 41 -5.45 -5.43 1.60
N ASP A 42 -4.76 -6.30 2.34
CA ASP A 42 -5.35 -7.20 3.33
C ASP A 42 -4.62 -7.08 4.68
N LEU A 43 -5.39 -6.74 5.73
CA LEU A 43 -4.89 -6.66 7.10
C LEU A 43 -4.55 -8.03 7.69
N GLY A 44 -5.20 -9.10 7.24
CA GLY A 44 -4.89 -10.47 7.64
C GLY A 44 -3.50 -10.88 7.18
N ILE A 45 -3.13 -10.55 5.94
CA ILE A 45 -1.78 -10.81 5.44
C ILE A 45 -0.74 -9.96 6.17
N ARG A 46 -1.04 -8.67 6.43
CA ARG A 46 -0.20 -7.82 7.29
C ARG A 46 0.03 -8.46 8.66
N ASN A 47 -1.04 -8.92 9.31
CA ASN A 47 -0.98 -9.54 10.63
C ASN A 47 -0.23 -10.88 10.61
N ALA A 48 -0.36 -11.66 9.54
CA ALA A 48 0.39 -12.90 9.34
C ALA A 48 1.90 -12.66 9.18
N ILE A 49 2.30 -11.62 8.44
CA ILE A 49 3.70 -11.23 8.25
C ILE A 49 4.31 -10.75 9.57
N ILE A 50 3.58 -9.92 10.32
CA ILE A 50 4.01 -9.40 11.63
C ILE A 50 3.84 -10.46 12.75
N ARG A 51 3.16 -11.58 12.45
CA ARG A 51 2.76 -12.63 13.40
C ARG A 51 2.03 -12.09 14.64
N ASN A 52 1.26 -11.03 14.45
CA ASN A 52 0.54 -10.35 15.52
C ASN A 52 -0.97 -10.39 15.25
N PHE A 53 -1.63 -11.31 15.94
CA PHE A 53 -3.08 -11.50 15.96
C PHE A 53 -3.68 -11.11 17.32
N SER A 54 -2.95 -10.34 18.12
CA SER A 54 -3.44 -9.88 19.41
C SER A 54 -4.72 -9.06 19.25
N PRO A 55 -5.62 -9.07 20.26
CA PRO A 55 -6.79 -8.20 20.28
C PRO A 55 -6.38 -6.73 20.26
N LEU A 56 -7.24 -5.88 19.70
CA LEU A 56 -6.94 -4.46 19.46
C LEU A 56 -6.52 -3.70 20.73
N ASP A 57 -7.08 -4.05 21.88
CA ASP A 57 -6.86 -3.34 23.14
C ASP A 57 -5.42 -3.46 23.68
N VAL A 58 -4.68 -4.49 23.25
CA VAL A 58 -3.32 -4.80 23.74
C VAL A 58 -2.25 -4.42 22.71
N ARG A 59 -2.65 -3.95 21.52
CA ARG A 59 -1.72 -3.66 20.43
C ARG A 59 -1.17 -2.25 20.53
N LEU A 60 0.12 -2.11 20.23
CA LEU A 60 0.78 -0.80 20.11
C LEU A 60 0.62 -0.18 18.71
N ASP A 61 0.27 -0.98 17.69
CA ASP A 61 0.18 -0.57 16.28
C ASP A 61 -1.26 -0.25 15.82
N VAL A 62 -2.19 -0.04 16.75
CA VAL A 62 -3.62 0.18 16.46
C VAL A 62 -3.84 1.33 15.49
N GLY A 63 -3.13 2.46 15.69
CA GLY A 63 -3.24 3.62 14.81
C GLY A 63 -2.83 3.31 13.36
N GLY A 64 -1.71 2.60 13.16
CA GLY A 64 -1.24 2.22 11.83
C GLY A 64 -2.12 1.15 11.17
N LEU A 65 -2.67 0.22 11.96
CA LEU A 65 -3.64 -0.77 11.50
C LEU A 65 -4.93 -0.08 11.02
N TRP A 66 -5.43 0.90 11.79
CA TRP A 66 -6.62 1.67 11.47
C TRP A 66 -6.43 2.53 10.22
N GLU A 67 -5.29 3.21 10.08
CA GLU A 67 -4.97 3.97 8.87
C GLU A 67 -4.96 3.08 7.63
N ASN A 68 -4.33 1.89 7.73
CA ASN A 68 -4.33 0.91 6.64
C ASN A 68 -5.74 0.42 6.28
N PHE A 69 -6.57 0.17 7.30
CA PHE A 69 -7.96 -0.24 7.11
C PHE A 69 -8.75 0.79 6.32
N CYS A 70 -8.76 2.04 6.78
CA CYS A 70 -9.48 3.14 6.16
C CYS A 70 -9.07 3.35 4.70
N ILE A 71 -7.77 3.32 4.41
CA ILE A 71 -7.26 3.52 3.05
C ILE A 71 -7.64 2.34 2.13
N SER A 72 -7.58 1.10 2.64
CA SER A 72 -8.01 -0.08 1.88
C SER A 72 -9.49 -0.01 1.49
N ILE A 73 -10.35 0.49 2.38
CA ILE A 73 -11.78 0.69 2.11
C ILE A 73 -11.97 1.82 1.09
N TRP A 74 -11.30 2.95 1.28
CA TRP A 74 -11.43 4.09 0.38
C TRP A 74 -11.01 3.73 -1.05
N LEU A 75 -9.93 2.99 -1.22
CA LEU A 75 -9.50 2.45 -2.51
C LEU A 75 -10.56 1.55 -3.14
N LYS A 76 -11.12 0.61 -2.38
CA LYS A 76 -12.20 -0.28 -2.87
C LYS A 76 -13.44 0.50 -3.27
N TYR A 77 -13.81 1.50 -2.47
CA TYR A 77 -14.94 2.37 -2.75
C TYR A 77 -14.73 3.19 -4.04
N ASN A 78 -13.56 3.79 -4.22
CA ASN A 78 -13.25 4.53 -5.46
C ASN A 78 -13.21 3.62 -6.68
N HIS A 79 -12.65 2.42 -6.54
CA HIS A 79 -12.61 1.43 -7.60
C HIS A 79 -14.02 1.01 -8.05
N ASN A 80 -14.90 0.69 -7.08
CA ASN A 80 -16.28 0.32 -7.36
C ASN A 80 -17.08 1.46 -8.03
N ASN A 81 -16.80 2.71 -7.64
CA ASN A 81 -17.43 3.89 -8.23
C ASN A 81 -16.72 4.39 -9.50
N ARG A 82 -15.70 3.68 -10.00
CA ARG A 82 -14.87 4.08 -11.16
C ARG A 82 -14.34 5.51 -11.07
N ARG A 83 -14.06 5.98 -9.85
CA ARG A 83 -13.51 7.31 -9.60
C ARG A 83 -11.99 7.27 -9.76
N PHE A 84 -11.50 7.81 -10.87
CA PHE A 84 -10.07 8.05 -11.08
C PHE A 84 -9.67 9.30 -10.30
N VAL A 85 -9.15 9.07 -9.10
CA VAL A 85 -8.61 10.12 -8.24
C VAL A 85 -7.11 10.24 -8.46
N ASN A 86 -6.60 11.47 -8.50
CA ASN A 86 -5.16 11.71 -8.52
C ASN A 86 -4.57 11.19 -7.20
N THR A 87 -3.99 10.00 -7.27
CA THR A 87 -3.33 9.30 -6.17
C THR A 87 -1.84 9.53 -6.24
#